data_AF-A0A1U7ZRX2-F1
#
_entry.id   AF-A0A1U7ZRX2-F1
#
_cell.length_a   1.000
_cell.length_b   1.000
_cell.length_c   1.000
_cell.angle_alpha   90.00
_cell.angle_beta   90.00
_cell.angle_gamma   90.00
#
_symmetry.space_group_name_H-M   'P 1'
#
loop_
_entity.id
_entity.type
_entity.pdbx_description
1 polymer ?
#
loop_
_entity_poly.entity_id
_entity_poly.type
_entity_poly.pdbx_seq_one_letter_code
_entity_poly.pdbx_strand_id
1 'polypeptide(L)'
;MIQAYSKTPNSRESLYLFCRMLALDPSLALAVKPDKYTFTFVITACSRLPTLVGYGENVHGMVIKNGYESDIFVGNSLVSMYSMYAKMVDAQRLFNEMPQRDVVTWTSLVCGYAKSGGLVKARELFDEMPERNDVSWAVIIAGYVGSGRYNDALQHFHGMLCHDKVKPNEAVLVCVLSACAHLGALDQGKWVHVYIDKNGVPESSNISTALIDMYSKCGGIDYARRIFYETTKKDALTWTSMISGLSMHGLGKDALQVFAQMLAEGVKPDSITVLGVLNGCSHSGLVEDGCCIFYNMQNLWGIEQKIEHYGSLVDLLGRAGQLERAFEVVKSMRMEPDVVVWRALLSACRIHGNVGLAQKIINHIAQLDPSHGGGYVLLSNLYASLGQWDKVVGMRTSMGEREVESSPGCSWIEVDGYIHEFLAADRLHPQLVEIHKKLSEVLKRISIEGYYVPNTKQVLFDLSEEDKEQAVSWHSEKLAVAFGLLNSVEGTPIRIVKNLRICEDCHSAMKAISNVFCREIVVRDRSRFHTFKNGECSCMDYW
;
A
#
# COMPACT_ATOMS: atom_id res chain seq x y z
N MET A 1 39.33 9.66 -3.35
CA MET A 1 38.36 10.67 -3.84
C MET A 1 37.21 10.04 -4.62
N ILE A 2 37.46 9.23 -5.66
CA ILE A 2 36.41 8.53 -6.43
C ILE A 2 35.44 7.77 -5.50
N GLN A 3 35.95 6.98 -4.55
CA GLN A 3 35.15 6.29 -3.53
C GLN A 3 34.24 7.22 -2.69
N ALA A 4 34.71 8.42 -2.38
CA ALA A 4 33.98 9.33 -1.49
C ALA A 4 32.71 9.86 -2.17
N TYR A 5 32.74 10.04 -3.48
CA TYR A 5 31.61 10.55 -4.25
C TYR A 5 30.70 9.43 -4.78
N SER A 6 31.18 8.19 -4.90
CA SER A 6 30.47 7.12 -5.63
C SER A 6 29.15 6.69 -5.02
N LYS A 7 28.94 6.94 -3.72
CA LYS A 7 27.70 6.61 -3.00
C LYS A 7 26.88 7.85 -2.63
N THR A 8 27.25 9.02 -3.14
CA THR A 8 26.61 10.30 -2.81
C THR A 8 25.68 10.77 -3.95
N PRO A 9 24.77 11.73 -3.71
CA PRO A 9 24.00 12.37 -4.79
C PRO A 9 24.90 12.96 -5.91
N ASN A 10 26.13 13.34 -5.57
CA ASN A 10 27.16 13.84 -6.48
C ASN A 10 27.97 12.68 -7.11
N SER A 11 27.29 11.62 -7.55
CA SER A 11 27.95 10.45 -8.14
C SER A 11 28.69 10.79 -9.46
N ARG A 12 28.27 11.87 -10.14
CA ARG A 12 28.87 12.35 -11.40
C ARG A 12 30.31 12.80 -11.22
N GLU A 13 30.65 13.32 -10.05
CA GLU A 13 31.99 13.77 -9.67
C GLU A 13 32.97 12.59 -9.64
N SER A 14 32.50 11.39 -9.28
CA SER A 14 33.30 10.16 -9.37
C SER A 14 33.73 9.87 -10.80
N LEU A 15 32.83 10.07 -11.77
CA LEU A 15 33.11 9.87 -13.19
C LEU A 15 34.07 10.93 -13.72
N TYR A 16 33.89 12.19 -13.31
CA TYR A 16 34.81 13.27 -13.68
C TYR A 16 36.24 13.02 -13.18
N LEU A 17 36.38 12.60 -11.92
CA LEU A 17 37.68 12.26 -11.34
C LEU A 17 38.31 11.04 -12.04
N PHE A 18 37.50 10.06 -12.43
CA PHE A 18 37.96 8.91 -13.20
C PHE A 18 38.46 9.32 -14.59
N CYS A 19 37.71 10.16 -15.32
CA CYS A 19 38.17 10.69 -16.62
C CYS A 19 39.50 11.47 -16.48
N ARG A 20 39.66 12.26 -15.42
CA ARG A 20 40.92 12.97 -15.14
C ARG A 20 42.07 12.00 -14.86
N MET A 21 41.82 10.94 -14.11
CA MET A 21 42.81 9.89 -13.85
C MET A 21 43.29 9.23 -15.15
N LEU A 22 42.38 8.98 -16.08
CA LEU A 22 42.70 8.40 -17.40
C LEU A 22 43.41 9.38 -18.35
N ALA A 23 43.21 10.69 -18.17
CA ALA A 23 43.80 11.73 -19.02
C ALA A 23 45.25 12.09 -18.64
N LEU A 24 45.78 11.55 -17.53
CA LEU A 24 47.19 11.77 -17.15
C LEU A 24 48.12 10.94 -18.04
N ASP A 25 49.20 11.58 -18.52
CA ASP A 25 50.21 10.93 -19.35
C ASP A 25 50.86 9.75 -18.59
N PRO A 26 50.82 8.50 -19.11
CA PRO A 26 51.41 7.33 -18.47
C PRO A 26 52.91 7.45 -18.18
N SER A 27 53.62 8.38 -18.83
CA SER A 27 55.06 8.64 -18.63
C SER A 27 55.36 9.53 -17.41
N LEU A 28 54.35 10.17 -16.81
CA LEU A 28 54.51 10.96 -15.59
C LEU A 28 54.55 10.06 -14.35
N ALA A 29 55.44 10.37 -13.41
CA ALA A 29 55.57 9.65 -12.13
C ALA A 29 54.30 9.68 -11.24
N LEU A 30 53.32 10.54 -11.58
CA LEU A 30 52.02 10.68 -10.90
C LEU A 30 50.88 9.92 -11.61
N ALA A 31 51.15 9.22 -12.71
CA ALA A 31 50.13 8.50 -13.46
C ALA A 31 49.70 7.23 -12.72
N VAL A 32 48.48 7.25 -12.15
CA VAL A 32 47.90 6.11 -11.44
C VAL A 32 46.97 5.36 -12.39
N LYS A 33 47.22 4.07 -12.59
CA LYS A 33 46.33 3.20 -13.39
C LYS A 33 45.10 2.78 -12.58
N PRO A 34 43.93 2.61 -13.22
CA PRO A 34 42.75 2.07 -12.56
C PRO A 34 43.03 0.68 -11.99
N ASP A 35 42.66 0.48 -10.73
CA ASP A 35 42.66 -0.81 -10.07
C ASP A 35 41.22 -1.34 -9.88
N LYS A 36 41.09 -2.55 -9.33
CA LYS A 36 39.80 -3.17 -9.05
C LYS A 36 38.87 -2.30 -8.17
N TYR A 37 39.43 -1.57 -7.20
CA TYR A 37 38.64 -0.70 -6.33
C TYR A 37 38.15 0.54 -7.09
N THR A 38 39.00 1.13 -7.93
CA THR A 38 38.64 2.23 -8.83
C THR A 38 37.44 1.82 -9.69
N PHE A 39 37.51 0.67 -10.36
CA PHE A 39 36.41 0.18 -11.17
C PHE A 39 35.14 -0.07 -10.34
N THR A 40 35.24 -0.76 -9.21
CA THR A 40 34.11 -1.02 -8.29
C THR A 40 33.34 0.27 -7.96
N PHE A 41 34.05 1.34 -7.57
CA PHE A 41 33.42 2.61 -7.20
C PHE A 41 32.90 3.40 -8.41
N VAL A 42 33.59 3.38 -9.55
CA VAL A 42 33.11 4.03 -10.77
C VAL A 42 31.84 3.36 -11.28
N ILE A 43 31.80 2.03 -11.30
CA ILE A 43 30.62 1.26 -11.68
C ILE A 43 29.46 1.54 -10.70
N THR A 44 29.74 1.58 -9.40
CA THR A 44 28.74 1.96 -8.38
C THR A 44 28.18 3.36 -8.68
N ALA A 45 29.02 4.33 -9.04
CA ALA A 45 28.56 5.67 -9.42
C ALA A 45 27.70 5.65 -10.69
N CYS A 46 28.09 4.87 -11.71
CA CYS A 46 27.30 4.65 -12.92
C CYS A 46 25.91 4.09 -12.62
N SER A 47 25.81 3.08 -11.76
CA SER A 47 24.53 2.44 -11.39
C SER A 47 23.49 3.41 -10.79
N ARG A 48 23.95 4.54 -10.24
CA ARG A 48 23.10 5.60 -9.66
C ARG A 48 22.71 6.68 -10.67
N LEU A 49 23.19 6.59 -11.91
CA LEU A 49 22.97 7.56 -12.98
C LEU A 49 22.31 6.86 -14.17
N PRO A 50 20.97 6.62 -14.14
CA PRO A 50 20.25 5.89 -15.19
C PRO A 50 20.38 6.51 -16.59
N THR A 51 20.68 7.81 -16.67
CA THR A 51 20.91 8.52 -17.95
C THR A 51 22.26 8.20 -18.59
N LEU A 52 23.14 7.47 -17.92
CA LEU A 52 24.51 7.19 -18.34
C LEU A 52 24.77 5.70 -18.62
N VAL A 53 23.76 4.97 -19.11
CA VAL A 53 23.87 3.54 -19.46
C VAL A 53 25.10 3.25 -20.32
N GLY A 54 25.29 4.02 -21.41
CA GLY A 54 26.43 3.83 -22.32
C GLY A 54 27.80 4.10 -21.68
N TYR A 55 27.88 4.98 -20.67
CA TYR A 55 29.12 5.17 -19.91
C TYR A 55 29.42 3.95 -19.03
N GLY A 56 28.40 3.36 -18.39
CA GLY A 56 28.58 2.13 -17.62
C GLY A 56 29.09 0.97 -18.47
N GLU A 57 28.57 0.84 -19.70
CA GLU A 57 29.02 -0.16 -20.67
C GLU A 57 30.47 0.09 -21.14
N ASN A 58 30.84 1.35 -21.36
CA ASN A 58 32.23 1.71 -21.67
C ASN A 58 33.16 1.36 -20.51
N VAL A 59 32.77 1.64 -19.27
CA VAL A 59 33.53 1.27 -18.06
C VAL A 59 33.65 -0.26 -17.96
N HIS A 60 32.61 -1.02 -18.27
CA HIS A 60 32.68 -2.47 -18.35
C HIS A 60 33.68 -2.95 -19.42
N GLY A 61 33.69 -2.34 -20.61
CA GLY A 61 34.71 -2.62 -21.63
C GLY A 61 36.14 -2.32 -21.13
N MET A 62 36.32 -1.27 -20.33
CA MET A 62 37.60 -0.95 -19.69
C MET A 62 38.00 -1.97 -18.62
N VAL A 63 37.05 -2.50 -17.84
CA VAL A 63 37.31 -3.58 -16.88
C VAL A 63 37.95 -4.77 -17.58
N ILE A 64 37.35 -5.23 -18.67
CA ILE A 64 37.85 -6.37 -19.47
C ILE A 64 39.25 -6.04 -20.03
N LYS A 65 39.42 -4.84 -20.60
CA LYS A 65 40.70 -4.43 -21.19
C LYS A 65 41.84 -4.31 -20.18
N ASN A 66 41.52 -4.13 -18.89
CA ASN A 66 42.49 -4.05 -17.80
C ASN A 66 42.65 -5.38 -17.01
N GLY A 67 41.98 -6.46 -17.43
CA GLY A 67 42.14 -7.79 -16.83
C GLY A 67 41.41 -7.98 -15.50
N TYR A 68 40.33 -7.23 -15.25
CA TYR A 68 39.55 -7.31 -14.00
C TYR A 68 38.19 -8.00 -14.17
N GLU A 69 37.93 -8.64 -15.31
CA GLU A 69 36.66 -9.32 -15.62
C GLU A 69 36.36 -10.53 -14.72
N SER A 70 37.40 -11.14 -14.14
CA SER A 70 37.27 -12.27 -13.21
C SER A 70 37.25 -11.85 -11.73
N ASP A 71 37.41 -10.56 -11.42
CA ASP A 71 37.42 -10.08 -10.04
C ASP A 71 36.00 -10.02 -9.47
N ILE A 72 35.80 -10.66 -8.31
CA ILE A 72 34.47 -10.81 -7.70
C ILE A 72 33.82 -9.48 -7.30
N PHE A 73 34.60 -8.50 -6.83
CA PHE A 73 34.06 -7.20 -6.40
C PHE A 73 33.62 -6.35 -7.59
N VAL A 74 34.41 -6.41 -8.66
CA VAL A 74 34.08 -5.76 -9.94
C VAL A 74 32.85 -6.43 -10.56
N GLY A 75 32.83 -7.76 -10.63
CA GLY A 75 31.67 -8.54 -11.10
C GLY A 75 30.39 -8.23 -10.34
N ASN A 76 30.44 -8.20 -9.00
CA ASN A 76 29.30 -7.83 -8.15
C ASN A 76 28.76 -6.44 -8.48
N SER A 77 29.66 -5.46 -8.66
CA SER A 77 29.28 -4.09 -9.02
C SER A 77 28.67 -4.01 -10.43
N LEU A 78 29.19 -4.77 -11.39
CA LEU A 78 28.65 -4.83 -12.76
C LEU A 78 27.27 -5.50 -12.81
N VAL A 79 27.06 -6.62 -12.11
CA VAL A 79 25.73 -7.28 -12.00
C VAL A 79 24.71 -6.31 -11.41
N SER A 80 25.09 -5.59 -10.35
CA SER A 80 24.25 -4.56 -9.74
C SER A 80 23.94 -3.42 -10.72
N MET A 81 24.94 -2.92 -11.45
CA MET A 81 24.77 -1.87 -12.45
C MET A 81 23.80 -2.26 -13.56
N TYR A 82 23.97 -3.44 -14.19
CA TYR A 82 23.06 -3.91 -15.22
C TYR A 82 21.64 -4.13 -14.70
N SER A 83 21.51 -4.61 -13.46
CA SER A 83 20.21 -4.73 -12.78
C SER A 83 19.53 -3.37 -12.60
N MET A 84 20.28 -2.33 -12.19
CA MET A 84 19.77 -0.95 -12.04
C MET A 84 19.41 -0.29 -13.37
N TYR A 85 20.04 -0.71 -14.48
CA TYR A 85 19.67 -0.30 -15.83
C TYR A 85 18.51 -1.11 -16.42
N ALA A 86 17.87 -1.98 -15.65
CA ALA A 86 16.82 -2.90 -16.09
C ALA A 86 17.26 -3.84 -17.23
N LYS A 87 18.57 -4.07 -17.40
CA LYS A 87 19.15 -5.00 -18.39
C LYS A 87 19.38 -6.37 -17.76
N MET A 88 18.29 -7.01 -17.33
CA MET A 88 18.36 -8.27 -16.58
C MET A 88 18.98 -9.43 -17.37
N VAL A 89 18.84 -9.45 -18.70
CA VAL A 89 19.48 -10.45 -19.56
C VAL A 89 21.00 -10.33 -19.51
N ASP A 90 21.53 -9.10 -19.56
CA ASP A 90 22.97 -8.85 -19.48
C ASP A 90 23.50 -9.12 -18.07
N ALA A 91 22.75 -8.75 -17.03
CA ALA A 91 23.09 -9.07 -15.64
C ALA A 91 23.18 -10.60 -15.42
N GLN A 92 22.21 -11.37 -15.94
CA GLN A 92 22.21 -12.83 -15.85
C GLN A 92 23.35 -13.46 -16.66
N ARG A 93 23.65 -12.93 -17.85
CA ARG A 93 24.79 -13.39 -18.66
C ARG A 93 26.10 -13.21 -17.90
N LEU A 94 26.35 -12.01 -17.39
CA LEU A 94 27.55 -11.71 -16.61
C LEU A 94 27.63 -12.61 -15.38
N PHE A 95 26.52 -12.78 -14.65
CA PHE A 95 26.45 -13.70 -13.52
C PHE A 95 26.88 -15.12 -13.93
N ASN A 96 26.38 -15.63 -15.06
CA ASN A 96 26.72 -16.96 -15.55
C ASN A 96 28.20 -17.09 -15.95
N GLU A 97 28.82 -16.03 -16.46
CA GLU A 97 30.22 -16.00 -16.88
C GLU A 97 31.20 -15.85 -15.70
N MET A 98 30.75 -15.37 -14.53
CA MET A 98 31.61 -15.21 -13.35
C MET A 98 32.15 -16.57 -12.85
N PRO A 99 33.47 -16.71 -12.64
CA PRO A 99 34.10 -17.97 -12.21
C PRO A 99 33.81 -18.31 -10.75
N GLN A 100 33.59 -17.28 -9.91
CA GLN A 100 33.21 -17.41 -8.51
C GLN A 100 32.06 -16.46 -8.21
N ARG A 101 31.11 -16.91 -7.39
CA ARG A 101 29.91 -16.15 -6.99
C ARG A 101 29.75 -16.26 -5.49
N ASP A 102 29.76 -15.12 -4.82
CA ASP A 102 29.51 -15.04 -3.38
C ASP A 102 28.05 -14.64 -3.11
N VAL A 103 27.67 -14.61 -1.84
CA VAL A 103 26.32 -14.22 -1.42
C VAL A 103 25.93 -12.85 -1.98
N VAL A 104 26.88 -11.93 -2.16
CA VAL A 104 26.63 -10.59 -2.73
C VAL A 104 26.31 -10.66 -4.22
N THR A 105 26.99 -11.52 -4.99
CA THR A 105 26.70 -11.77 -6.41
C THR A 105 25.26 -12.23 -6.59
N TRP A 106 24.86 -13.27 -5.85
CA TRP A 106 23.51 -13.83 -5.88
C TRP A 106 22.47 -12.81 -5.44
N THR A 107 22.70 -12.14 -4.30
CA THR A 107 21.78 -11.13 -3.76
C THR A 107 21.56 -9.97 -4.74
N SER A 108 22.61 -9.54 -5.46
CA SER A 108 22.50 -8.47 -6.45
C SER A 108 21.56 -8.84 -7.59
N LEU A 109 21.64 -10.08 -8.08
CA LEU A 109 20.80 -10.58 -9.16
C LEU A 109 19.35 -10.81 -8.70
N VAL A 110 19.16 -11.40 -7.52
CA VAL A 110 17.83 -11.54 -6.89
C VAL A 110 17.17 -10.17 -6.72
N CYS A 111 17.93 -9.16 -6.25
CA CYS A 111 17.43 -7.80 -6.11
C CYS A 111 17.03 -7.18 -7.45
N GLY A 112 17.79 -7.44 -8.52
CA GLY A 112 17.46 -6.99 -9.86
C GLY A 112 16.10 -7.52 -10.33
N TYR A 113 15.92 -8.84 -10.25
CA TYR A 113 14.66 -9.48 -10.64
C TYR A 113 13.48 -9.06 -9.76
N ALA A 114 13.68 -8.95 -8.44
CA ALA A 114 12.64 -8.51 -7.52
C ALA A 114 12.15 -7.08 -7.85
N LYS A 115 13.07 -6.17 -8.21
CA LYS A 115 12.72 -4.78 -8.58
C LYS A 115 12.14 -4.65 -9.97
N SER A 116 12.48 -5.55 -10.90
CA SER A 116 11.97 -5.53 -12.27
C SER A 116 10.62 -6.26 -12.44
N GLY A 117 9.95 -6.65 -11.35
CA GLY A 117 8.70 -7.41 -11.36
C GLY A 117 8.86 -8.92 -11.66
N GLY A 118 10.09 -9.42 -11.79
CA GLY A 118 10.41 -10.82 -12.04
C GLY A 118 10.48 -11.67 -10.78
N LEU A 119 9.47 -11.59 -9.90
CA LEU A 119 9.53 -12.18 -8.56
C LEU A 119 9.67 -13.71 -8.56
N VAL A 120 9.09 -14.40 -9.55
CA VAL A 120 9.26 -15.85 -9.72
C VAL A 120 10.74 -16.19 -9.94
N LYS A 121 11.41 -15.47 -10.84
CA LYS A 121 12.82 -15.69 -11.13
C LYS A 121 13.72 -15.31 -9.94
N ALA A 122 13.36 -14.22 -9.25
CA ALA A 122 14.04 -13.84 -8.00
C ALA A 122 13.95 -14.95 -6.96
N ARG A 123 12.79 -15.61 -6.84
CA ARG A 123 12.58 -16.72 -5.92
C ARG A 123 13.39 -17.97 -6.31
N GLU A 124 13.38 -18.36 -7.58
CA GLU A 124 14.21 -19.47 -8.08
C GLU A 124 15.69 -19.25 -7.74
N LEU A 125 16.22 -18.07 -8.07
CA LEU A 125 17.61 -17.73 -7.80
C LEU A 125 17.92 -17.71 -6.30
N PHE A 126 16.98 -17.26 -5.47
CA PHE A 126 17.10 -17.27 -4.01
C PHE A 126 17.13 -18.70 -3.44
N ASP A 127 16.30 -19.60 -3.99
CA ASP A 127 16.26 -21.00 -3.60
C ASP A 127 17.54 -21.76 -4.02
N GLU A 128 18.18 -21.35 -5.12
CA GLU A 128 19.46 -21.88 -5.60
C GLU A 128 20.69 -21.37 -4.81
N MET A 129 20.53 -20.32 -3.98
CA MET A 129 21.65 -19.75 -3.22
C MET A 129 22.29 -20.79 -2.28
N PRO A 130 23.61 -21.05 -2.38
CA PRO A 130 24.30 -21.99 -1.48
C PRO A 130 24.31 -21.50 -0.03
N GLU A 131 24.45 -20.20 0.16
CA GLU A 131 24.45 -19.54 1.46
C GLU A 131 23.55 -18.30 1.40
N ARG A 132 22.79 -18.07 2.46
CA ARG A 132 21.89 -16.91 2.63
C ARG A 132 22.25 -16.17 3.90
N ASN A 133 22.23 -14.85 3.84
CA ASN A 133 22.43 -13.97 4.98
C ASN A 133 21.23 -13.03 5.18
N ASP A 134 21.33 -12.15 6.17
CA ASP A 134 20.30 -11.18 6.51
C ASP A 134 19.98 -10.24 5.34
N VAL A 135 20.96 -9.91 4.50
CA VAL A 135 20.77 -9.06 3.31
C VAL A 135 20.02 -9.78 2.19
N SER A 136 20.36 -11.04 1.89
CA SER A 136 19.62 -11.81 0.87
C SER A 136 18.17 -12.03 1.28
N TRP A 137 17.92 -12.30 2.57
CA TRP A 137 16.57 -12.41 3.14
C TRP A 137 15.82 -11.08 3.07
N ALA A 138 16.48 -9.95 3.38
CA ALA A 138 15.88 -8.62 3.26
C ALA A 138 15.41 -8.34 1.83
N VAL A 139 16.21 -8.68 0.82
CA VAL A 139 15.88 -8.45 -0.59
C VAL A 139 14.65 -9.24 -1.02
N ILE A 140 14.58 -10.54 -0.70
CA ILE A 140 13.45 -11.36 -1.15
C ILE A 140 12.15 -10.96 -0.42
N ILE A 141 12.21 -10.74 0.90
CA ILE A 141 11.06 -10.30 1.70
C ILE A 141 10.56 -8.93 1.21
N ALA A 142 11.46 -7.97 0.97
CA ALA A 142 11.10 -6.67 0.40
C ALA A 142 10.48 -6.80 -1.01
N GLY A 143 10.96 -7.74 -1.82
CA GLY A 143 10.39 -8.05 -3.13
C GLY A 143 8.94 -8.54 -3.06
N TYR A 144 8.63 -9.42 -2.11
CA TYR A 144 7.25 -9.87 -1.85
C TYR A 144 6.35 -8.74 -1.35
N VAL A 145 6.82 -7.93 -0.39
CA VAL A 145 6.08 -6.76 0.12
C VAL A 145 5.81 -5.74 -0.99
N GLY A 146 6.82 -5.42 -1.80
CA GLY A 146 6.70 -4.48 -2.92
C GLY A 146 5.75 -4.96 -4.03
N SER A 147 5.53 -6.28 -4.13
CA SER A 147 4.58 -6.89 -5.06
C SER A 147 3.18 -7.11 -4.45
N GLY A 148 2.93 -6.61 -3.23
CA GLY A 148 1.65 -6.79 -2.53
C GLY A 148 1.39 -8.20 -1.98
N ARG A 149 2.39 -9.09 -2.04
CA ARG A 149 2.31 -10.48 -1.59
C ARG A 149 2.74 -10.61 -0.13
N TYR A 150 1.98 -9.99 0.76
CA TYR A 150 2.34 -9.85 2.17
C TYR A 150 2.37 -11.18 2.93
N ASN A 151 1.44 -12.11 2.66
CA ASN A 151 1.41 -13.41 3.33
C ASN A 151 2.67 -14.22 3.01
N ASP A 152 3.11 -14.20 1.75
CA ASP A 152 4.35 -14.85 1.35
C ASP A 152 5.57 -14.22 2.02
N ALA A 153 5.61 -12.89 2.16
CA ALA A 153 6.67 -12.21 2.88
C ALA A 153 6.81 -12.72 4.33
N LEU A 154 5.68 -12.95 5.02
CA LEU A 154 5.66 -13.49 6.38
C LEU A 154 6.08 -14.96 6.44
N GLN A 155 5.70 -15.77 5.44
CA GLN A 155 6.18 -17.16 5.32
C GLN A 155 7.72 -17.21 5.13
N HIS A 156 8.29 -16.31 4.33
CA HIS A 156 9.74 -16.22 4.15
C HIS A 156 10.44 -15.77 5.42
N PHE A 157 9.87 -14.81 6.14
CA PHE A 157 10.38 -14.40 7.44
C PHE A 157 10.38 -15.57 8.45
N HIS A 158 9.33 -16.38 8.47
CA HIS A 158 9.31 -17.60 9.28
C HIS A 158 10.41 -18.59 8.85
N GLY A 159 10.59 -18.80 7.55
CA GLY A 159 11.67 -19.63 7.00
C GLY A 159 13.07 -19.14 7.39
N MET A 160 13.31 -17.82 7.35
CA MET A 160 14.56 -17.19 7.79
C MET A 160 14.92 -17.54 9.23
N LEU A 161 13.92 -17.49 10.13
CA LEU A 161 14.11 -17.76 11.55
C LEU A 161 14.22 -19.25 11.87
N CYS A 162 13.39 -20.09 11.26
CA CYS A 162 13.26 -21.50 11.61
C CYS A 162 14.25 -22.40 10.87
N HIS A 163 14.41 -22.20 9.56
CA HIS A 163 15.22 -23.09 8.71
C HIS A 163 16.69 -22.65 8.70
N ASP A 164 16.93 -21.38 8.36
CA ASP A 164 18.30 -20.85 8.21
C ASP A 164 18.86 -20.26 9.52
N LYS A 165 18.00 -20.02 10.51
CA LYS A 165 18.36 -19.44 11.83
C LYS A 165 19.14 -18.12 11.72
N VAL A 166 18.83 -17.33 10.70
CA VAL A 166 19.46 -16.04 10.46
C VAL A 166 18.72 -14.96 11.23
N LYS A 167 19.46 -14.10 11.95
CA LYS A 167 18.85 -12.98 12.67
C LYS A 167 18.41 -11.89 11.68
N PRO A 168 17.15 -11.43 11.70
CA PRO A 168 16.68 -10.33 10.88
C PRO A 168 17.40 -9.03 11.25
N ASN A 169 17.74 -8.27 10.22
CA ASN A 169 18.20 -6.89 10.36
C ASN A 169 16.99 -5.92 10.38
N GLU A 170 17.28 -4.63 10.59
CA GLU A 170 16.25 -3.58 10.62
C GLU A 170 15.36 -3.58 9.36
N ALA A 171 15.95 -3.76 8.18
CA ALA A 171 15.22 -3.75 6.92
C ALA A 171 14.19 -4.89 6.84
N VAL A 172 14.57 -6.11 7.25
CA VAL A 172 13.63 -7.25 7.34
C VAL A 172 12.49 -6.92 8.30
N LEU A 173 12.80 -6.42 9.50
CA LEU A 173 11.80 -6.14 10.53
C LEU A 173 10.80 -5.08 10.07
N VAL A 174 11.26 -4.01 9.41
CA VAL A 174 10.38 -2.98 8.83
C VAL A 174 9.48 -3.56 7.74
N CYS A 175 10.02 -4.41 6.83
CA CYS A 175 9.22 -5.07 5.81
C CYS A 175 8.16 -6.02 6.39
N VAL A 176 8.53 -6.79 7.42
CA VAL A 176 7.63 -7.72 8.11
C VAL A 176 6.52 -6.97 8.84
N LEU A 177 6.85 -5.90 9.59
CA LEU A 177 5.85 -5.04 10.24
C LEU A 177 4.90 -4.43 9.23
N SER A 178 5.41 -3.97 8.08
CA SER A 178 4.56 -3.49 6.97
C SER A 178 3.64 -4.58 6.43
N ALA A 179 4.13 -5.81 6.23
CA ALA A 179 3.30 -6.93 5.81
C ALA A 179 2.19 -7.24 6.82
N CYS A 180 2.50 -7.26 8.13
CA CYS A 180 1.50 -7.39 9.19
C CYS A 180 0.46 -6.28 9.13
N ALA A 181 0.89 -5.03 8.94
CA ALA A 181 0.01 -3.86 8.83
C ALA A 181 -1.00 -4.01 7.69
N HIS A 182 -0.53 -4.43 6.51
CA HIS A 182 -1.36 -4.61 5.33
C HIS A 182 -2.37 -5.75 5.46
N LEU A 183 -2.00 -6.85 6.11
CA LEU A 183 -2.87 -8.00 6.35
C LEU A 183 -3.77 -7.84 7.59
N GLY A 184 -3.47 -6.87 8.46
CA GLY A 184 -4.13 -6.75 9.75
C GLY A 184 -3.73 -7.84 10.74
N ALA A 185 -2.55 -8.44 10.57
CA ALA A 185 -2.03 -9.53 11.40
C ALA A 185 -1.46 -8.99 12.72
N LEU A 186 -2.35 -8.66 13.66
CA LEU A 186 -2.03 -8.03 14.94
C LEU A 186 -1.18 -8.95 15.82
N ASP A 187 -1.48 -10.25 15.86
CA ASP A 187 -0.78 -11.16 16.76
C ASP A 187 0.64 -11.45 16.27
N GLN A 188 0.82 -11.64 14.96
CA GLN A 188 2.15 -11.67 14.36
C GLN A 188 2.91 -10.35 14.57
N GLY A 189 2.26 -9.20 14.39
CA GLY A 189 2.86 -7.89 14.61
C GLY A 189 3.33 -7.69 16.07
N LYS A 190 2.54 -8.12 17.05
CA LYS A 190 2.93 -8.12 18.47
C LYS A 190 4.12 -9.04 18.73
N TRP A 191 4.13 -10.22 18.13
CA TRP A 191 5.26 -11.14 18.27
C TRP A 191 6.56 -10.52 17.74
N VAL A 192 6.51 -9.83 16.59
CA VAL A 192 7.65 -9.12 16.02
C VAL A 192 8.10 -7.96 16.93
N HIS A 193 7.15 -7.22 17.53
CA HIS A 193 7.49 -6.17 18.51
C HIS A 193 8.22 -6.76 19.73
N VAL A 194 7.72 -7.86 20.31
CA VAL A 194 8.39 -8.55 21.41
C VAL A 194 9.76 -9.10 21.00
N TYR A 195 9.90 -9.56 19.74
CA TYR A 195 11.20 -10.00 19.21
C TYR A 195 12.21 -8.85 19.17
N ILE A 196 11.81 -7.65 18.70
CA ILE A 196 12.63 -6.44 18.65
C ILE A 196 13.17 -6.12 20.06
N ASP A 197 12.27 -6.07 21.04
CA ASP A 197 12.61 -5.77 22.44
C ASP A 197 13.58 -6.80 23.03
N LYS A 198 13.27 -8.09 22.89
CA LYS A 198 14.06 -9.19 23.49
C LYS A 198 15.44 -9.37 22.87
N ASN A 199 15.61 -9.00 21.60
CA ASN A 199 16.89 -9.14 20.90
C ASN A 199 17.75 -7.88 20.94
N GLY A 200 17.31 -6.83 21.65
CA GLY A 200 18.05 -5.57 21.79
C GLY A 200 18.30 -4.89 20.44
N VAL A 201 17.34 -4.99 19.51
CA VAL A 201 17.43 -4.28 18.24
C VAL A 201 17.40 -2.78 18.56
N PRO A 202 18.38 -1.98 18.10
CA PRO A 202 18.43 -0.56 18.42
C PRO A 202 17.15 0.16 17.99
N GLU A 203 16.59 0.99 18.88
CA GLU A 203 15.47 1.84 18.54
C GLU A 203 15.90 2.82 17.45
N SER A 204 15.29 2.69 16.27
CA SER A 204 15.46 3.60 15.15
C SER A 204 14.12 4.29 14.83
N SER A 205 14.20 5.45 14.19
CA SER A 205 13.00 6.14 13.69
C SER A 205 12.19 5.26 12.73
N ASN A 206 12.86 4.43 11.92
CA ASN A 206 12.20 3.54 10.98
C ASN A 206 11.43 2.42 11.69
N ILE A 207 12.02 1.79 12.70
CA ILE A 207 11.35 0.74 13.48
C ILE A 207 10.15 1.33 14.22
N SER A 208 10.32 2.47 14.88
CA SER A 208 9.24 3.15 15.60
C SER A 208 8.09 3.52 14.67
N THR A 209 8.41 4.10 13.51
CA THR A 209 7.41 4.45 12.47
C THR A 209 6.68 3.21 11.95
N ALA A 210 7.41 2.11 11.70
CA ALA A 210 6.83 0.85 11.23
C ALA A 210 5.93 0.19 12.28
N LEU A 211 6.30 0.25 13.56
CA LEU A 211 5.47 -0.23 14.66
C LEU A 211 4.19 0.61 14.80
N ILE A 212 4.30 1.95 14.74
CA ILE A 212 3.14 2.85 14.76
C ILE A 212 2.18 2.54 13.60
N ASP A 213 2.71 2.37 12.38
CA ASP A 213 1.89 2.03 11.20
C ASP A 213 1.21 0.66 11.36
N MET A 214 1.97 -0.35 11.81
CA MET A 214 1.49 -1.70 12.05
C MET A 214 0.36 -1.70 13.08
N TYR A 215 0.59 -1.17 14.28
CA TYR A 215 -0.45 -1.13 15.32
C TYR A 215 -1.66 -0.32 14.87
N SER A 216 -1.46 0.81 14.19
CA SER A 216 -2.57 1.62 13.66
C SER A 216 -3.43 0.84 12.67
N LYS A 217 -2.83 0.16 11.69
CA LYS A 217 -3.53 -0.61 10.66
C LYS A 217 -4.05 -1.98 11.14
N CYS A 218 -3.57 -2.47 12.27
CA CYS A 218 -4.07 -3.68 12.92
C CYS A 218 -5.16 -3.41 13.98
N GLY A 219 -5.59 -2.15 14.13
CA GLY A 219 -6.68 -1.76 15.05
C GLY A 219 -6.23 -1.51 16.50
N GLY A 220 -4.93 -1.48 16.77
CA GLY A 220 -4.34 -1.23 18.08
C GLY A 220 -3.86 0.22 18.27
N ILE A 221 -4.72 1.22 18.06
CA ILE A 221 -4.33 2.64 18.06
C ILE A 221 -3.70 3.10 19.38
N ASP A 222 -4.09 2.51 20.51
CA ASP A 222 -3.51 2.84 21.82
C ASP A 222 -2.04 2.42 21.93
N TYR A 223 -1.69 1.26 21.37
CA TYR A 223 -0.30 0.81 21.28
C TYR A 223 0.52 1.73 20.38
N ALA A 224 -0.05 2.14 19.24
CA ALA A 224 0.59 3.10 18.35
C ALA A 224 0.86 4.45 19.04
N ARG A 225 -0.12 4.99 19.78
CA ARG A 225 0.05 6.22 20.58
C ARG A 225 1.13 6.07 21.64
N ARG A 226 1.15 4.94 22.35
CA ARG A 226 2.16 4.67 23.37
C ARG A 226 3.57 4.72 22.78
N ILE A 227 3.81 3.96 21.70
CA ILE A 227 5.11 3.91 21.03
C ILE A 227 5.49 5.31 20.53
N PHE A 228 4.54 6.02 19.91
CA PHE A 228 4.76 7.39 19.45
C PHE A 228 5.24 8.32 20.55
N TYR A 229 4.61 8.31 21.73
CA TYR A 229 5.04 9.16 22.84
C TYR A 229 6.33 8.68 23.51
N GLU A 230 6.63 7.38 23.49
CA GLU A 230 7.90 6.81 23.99
C GLU A 230 9.09 7.13 23.07
N THR A 231 8.87 7.27 21.74
CA THR A 231 9.93 7.62 20.78
C THR A 231 10.51 9.00 21.06
N THR A 232 11.80 9.07 21.38
CA THR A 232 12.49 10.32 21.76
C THR A 232 12.74 11.25 20.57
N LYS A 233 13.17 10.70 19.43
CA LYS A 233 13.49 11.47 18.22
C LYS A 233 12.53 11.12 17.10
N LYS A 234 11.56 12.01 16.88
CA LYS A 234 10.55 11.88 15.83
C LYS A 234 11.00 12.64 14.59
N ASP A 235 10.97 12.00 13.44
CA ASP A 235 11.06 12.67 12.15
C ASP A 235 9.66 12.88 11.55
N ALA A 236 9.58 13.54 10.39
CA ALA A 236 8.32 13.78 9.71
C ALA A 236 7.52 12.49 9.49
N LEU A 237 8.17 11.37 9.13
CA LEU A 237 7.50 10.08 8.89
C LEU A 237 6.83 9.54 10.15
N THR A 238 7.48 9.69 11.31
CA THR A 238 6.92 9.27 12.61
C THR A 238 5.63 10.03 12.92
N TRP A 239 5.62 11.36 12.72
CA TRP A 239 4.43 12.20 12.88
C TRP A 239 3.33 11.84 11.87
N THR A 240 3.68 11.71 10.59
CA THR A 240 2.74 11.34 9.52
C THR A 240 2.06 10.01 9.78
N SER A 241 2.81 9.01 10.28
CA SER A 241 2.30 7.68 10.62
C SER A 241 1.25 7.74 11.73
N MET A 242 1.53 8.48 12.81
CA MET A 242 0.58 8.66 13.91
C MET A 242 -0.68 9.43 13.48
N ILE A 243 -0.52 10.52 12.71
CA ILE A 243 -1.64 11.31 12.16
C ILE A 243 -2.52 10.43 11.29
N SER A 244 -1.92 9.70 10.34
CA SER A 244 -2.66 8.82 9.44
C SER A 244 -3.37 7.69 10.21
N GLY A 245 -2.71 7.13 11.23
CA GLY A 245 -3.31 6.16 12.16
C GLY A 245 -4.57 6.70 12.83
N LEU A 246 -4.50 7.87 13.46
CA LEU A 246 -5.65 8.51 14.11
C LEU A 246 -6.78 8.80 13.12
N SER A 247 -6.45 9.28 11.92
CA SER A 247 -7.41 9.56 10.86
C SER A 247 -8.15 8.31 10.37
N MET A 248 -7.46 7.18 10.20
CA MET A 248 -8.10 5.90 9.84
C MET A 248 -9.05 5.40 10.94
N HIS A 249 -8.79 5.75 12.20
CA HIS A 249 -9.65 5.41 13.33
C HIS A 249 -10.78 6.41 13.56
N GLY A 250 -10.91 7.44 12.70
CA GLY A 250 -11.94 8.48 12.85
C GLY A 250 -11.69 9.45 14.01
N LEU A 251 -10.45 9.49 14.54
CA LEU A 251 -10.02 10.35 15.64
C LEU A 251 -9.44 11.68 15.10
N GLY A 252 -10.20 12.39 14.26
CA GLY A 252 -9.73 13.59 13.55
C GLY A 252 -9.28 14.73 14.47
N LYS A 253 -9.93 14.89 15.63
CA LYS A 253 -9.50 15.89 16.64
C LYS A 253 -8.12 15.59 17.21
N ASP A 254 -7.86 14.32 17.50
CA ASP A 254 -6.55 13.87 17.98
C ASP A 254 -5.50 14.01 16.87
N ALA A 255 -5.87 13.72 15.62
CA ALA A 255 -4.99 13.92 14.46
C ALA A 255 -4.58 15.40 14.30
N LEU A 256 -5.53 16.34 14.46
CA LEU A 256 -5.25 17.78 14.48
C LEU A 256 -4.34 18.18 15.66
N GLN A 257 -4.55 17.59 16.84
CA GLN A 257 -3.71 17.85 18.00
C GLN A 257 -2.26 17.40 17.77
N VAL A 258 -2.06 16.19 17.23
CA VAL A 258 -0.72 15.67 16.88
C VAL A 258 -0.09 16.51 15.76
N PHE A 259 -0.87 16.96 14.77
CA PHE A 259 -0.39 17.88 13.75
C PHE A 259 0.05 19.24 14.32
N ALA A 260 -0.71 19.80 15.27
CA ALA A 260 -0.32 21.03 15.94
C ALA A 260 0.97 20.87 16.75
N GLN A 261 1.16 19.72 17.41
CA GLN A 261 2.41 19.38 18.12
C GLN A 261 3.60 19.27 17.15
N MET A 262 3.42 18.61 16.01
CA MET A 262 4.44 18.52 14.94
C MET A 262 4.94 19.91 14.53
N LEU A 263 4.01 20.84 14.30
CA LEU A 263 4.32 22.22 13.94
C LEU A 263 5.02 22.98 15.08
N ALA A 264 4.59 22.78 16.32
CA ALA A 264 5.18 23.41 17.50
C ALA A 264 6.63 22.96 17.75
N GLU A 265 6.97 21.71 17.41
CA GLU A 265 8.34 21.19 17.44
C GLU A 265 9.18 21.61 16.22
N GLY A 266 8.62 22.41 15.30
CA GLY A 266 9.32 22.93 14.12
C GLY A 266 9.51 21.89 13.01
N VAL A 267 8.83 20.75 13.08
CA VAL A 267 8.86 19.73 12.03
C VAL A 267 7.93 20.16 10.91
N LYS A 268 8.48 20.35 9.71
CA LYS A 268 7.70 20.77 8.54
C LYS A 268 6.84 19.60 8.03
N PRO A 269 5.53 19.82 7.79
CA PRO A 269 4.69 18.81 7.19
C PRO A 269 5.02 18.65 5.71
N ASP A 270 4.73 17.47 5.19
CA ASP A 270 4.79 17.17 3.76
C ASP A 270 3.39 16.89 3.20
N SER A 271 3.33 16.61 1.89
CA SER A 271 2.08 16.30 1.19
C SER A 271 1.31 15.14 1.85
N ILE A 272 2.01 14.10 2.33
CA ILE A 272 1.37 12.93 2.91
C ILE A 272 0.81 13.27 4.30
N THR A 273 1.53 14.08 5.08
CA THR A 273 1.08 14.59 6.37
C THR A 273 -0.23 15.37 6.23
N VAL A 274 -0.29 16.32 5.29
CA VAL A 274 -1.49 17.13 5.05
C VAL A 274 -2.65 16.26 4.59
N LEU A 275 -2.41 15.29 3.70
CA LEU A 275 -3.42 14.31 3.29
C LEU A 275 -3.97 13.52 4.49
N GLY A 276 -3.09 13.06 5.38
CA GLY A 276 -3.47 12.37 6.61
C GLY A 276 -4.40 13.20 7.49
N VAL A 277 -4.10 14.50 7.67
CA VAL A 277 -4.97 15.39 8.46
C VAL A 277 -6.30 15.65 7.75
N LEU A 278 -6.31 15.89 6.44
CA LEU A 278 -7.54 16.09 5.66
C LEU A 278 -8.47 14.87 5.74
N ASN A 279 -7.92 13.65 5.67
CA ASN A 279 -8.68 12.41 5.88
C ASN A 279 -9.27 12.33 7.29
N GLY A 280 -8.52 12.76 8.31
CA GLY A 280 -9.01 12.84 9.68
C GLY A 280 -10.17 13.81 9.81
N CYS A 281 -10.06 14.99 9.19
CA CYS A 281 -11.16 15.94 9.13
C CYS A 281 -12.37 15.35 8.39
N SER A 282 -12.17 14.68 7.25
CA SER A 282 -13.23 14.03 6.47
C SER A 282 -13.98 12.98 7.28
N HIS A 283 -13.27 12.09 7.97
CA HIS A 283 -13.90 11.02 8.74
C HIS A 283 -14.57 11.50 10.05
N SER A 284 -14.20 12.68 10.55
CA SER A 284 -14.78 13.27 11.76
C SER A 284 -15.71 14.47 11.49
N GLY A 285 -15.96 14.82 10.23
CA GLY A 285 -16.82 15.94 9.85
C GLY A 285 -16.30 17.33 10.24
N LEU A 286 -14.98 17.49 10.38
CA LEU A 286 -14.34 18.76 10.77
C LEU A 286 -14.14 19.66 9.53
N VAL A 287 -15.26 20.15 8.99
CA VAL A 287 -15.29 20.88 7.70
C VAL A 287 -14.39 22.11 7.73
N GLU A 288 -14.52 22.95 8.75
CA GLU A 288 -13.78 24.22 8.81
C GLU A 288 -12.27 24.00 8.98
N ASP A 289 -11.86 23.06 9.83
CA ASP A 289 -10.45 22.70 10.02
C ASP A 289 -9.85 22.13 8.72
N GLY A 290 -10.58 21.22 8.05
CA GLY A 290 -10.16 20.65 6.77
C GLY A 290 -10.02 21.69 5.66
N CYS A 291 -10.98 22.62 5.54
CA CYS A 291 -10.87 23.74 4.62
C CYS A 291 -9.69 24.65 4.95
N CYS A 292 -9.50 24.98 6.24
CA CYS A 292 -8.39 25.82 6.69
C CYS A 292 -7.04 25.22 6.27
N ILE A 293 -6.83 23.93 6.53
CA ILE A 293 -5.60 23.23 6.16
C ILE A 293 -5.39 23.24 4.65
N PHE A 294 -6.42 22.89 3.87
CA PHE A 294 -6.33 22.79 2.42
C PHE A 294 -5.96 24.11 1.74
N TYR A 295 -6.62 25.22 2.13
CA TYR A 295 -6.38 26.52 1.50
C TYR A 295 -5.07 27.17 1.96
N ASN A 296 -4.54 26.79 3.12
CA ASN A 296 -3.29 27.36 3.64
C ASN A 296 -2.03 26.53 3.32
N MET A 297 -2.16 25.31 2.78
CA MET A 297 -1.00 24.43 2.60
C MET A 297 0.10 24.96 1.67
N GLN A 298 -0.27 25.70 0.61
CA GLN A 298 0.70 26.36 -0.27
C GLN A 298 1.40 27.51 0.45
N ASN A 299 0.64 28.36 1.13
CA ASN A 299 1.14 29.61 1.71
C ASN A 299 1.97 29.38 2.98
N LEU A 300 1.57 28.42 3.82
CA LEU A 300 2.24 28.13 5.09
C LEU A 300 3.40 27.15 4.94
N TRP A 301 3.27 26.16 4.05
CA TRP A 301 4.22 25.04 3.98
C TRP A 301 4.83 24.81 2.58
N GLY A 302 4.42 25.59 1.57
CA GLY A 302 4.93 25.44 0.20
C GLY A 302 4.50 24.14 -0.47
N ILE A 303 3.41 23.53 -0.02
CA ILE A 303 2.92 22.25 -0.55
C ILE A 303 1.84 22.51 -1.58
N GLU A 304 2.09 22.10 -2.82
CA GLU A 304 1.11 22.18 -3.90
C GLU A 304 -0.03 21.19 -3.72
N GLN A 305 -1.25 21.64 -4.01
CA GLN A 305 -2.43 20.78 -3.99
C GLN A 305 -2.31 19.71 -5.10
N LYS A 306 -2.35 18.44 -4.70
CA LYS A 306 -2.41 17.28 -5.59
C LYS A 306 -3.84 16.71 -5.62
N ILE A 307 -4.07 15.78 -6.54
CA ILE A 307 -5.38 15.16 -6.76
C ILE A 307 -5.94 14.50 -5.50
N GLU A 308 -5.07 13.92 -4.68
CA GLU A 308 -5.45 13.25 -3.42
C GLU A 308 -5.95 14.26 -2.37
N HIS A 309 -5.35 15.47 -2.31
CA HIS A 309 -5.80 16.52 -1.41
C HIS A 309 -7.19 17.03 -1.82
N TYR A 310 -7.41 17.24 -3.13
CA TYR A 310 -8.73 17.63 -3.65
C TYR A 310 -9.77 16.55 -3.40
N GLY A 311 -9.46 15.29 -3.67
CA GLY A 311 -10.34 14.16 -3.41
C GLY A 311 -10.76 14.09 -1.94
N SER A 312 -9.84 14.33 -1.01
CA SER A 312 -10.13 14.34 0.43
C SER A 312 -11.01 15.52 0.85
N LEU A 313 -10.78 16.71 0.29
CA LEU A 313 -11.64 17.88 0.55
C LEU A 313 -13.05 17.71 -0.03
N VAL A 314 -13.16 17.16 -1.25
CA VAL A 314 -14.45 16.87 -1.89
C VAL A 314 -15.21 15.80 -1.11
N ASP A 315 -14.53 14.76 -0.62
CA ASP A 315 -15.12 13.75 0.25
C ASP A 315 -15.64 14.36 1.57
N LEU A 316 -14.84 15.21 2.23
CA LEU A 316 -15.25 15.94 3.44
C LEU A 316 -16.51 16.80 3.22
N LEU A 317 -16.50 17.64 2.18
CA LEU A 317 -17.64 18.51 1.85
C LEU A 317 -18.87 17.70 1.42
N GLY A 318 -18.64 16.64 0.65
CA GLY A 318 -19.66 15.71 0.18
C GLY A 318 -20.40 15.05 1.35
N ARG A 319 -19.67 14.45 2.30
CA ARG A 319 -20.25 13.84 3.50
C ARG A 319 -21.00 14.84 4.38
N ALA A 320 -20.52 16.09 4.42
CA ALA A 320 -21.17 17.17 5.16
C ALA A 320 -22.42 17.74 4.46
N GLY A 321 -22.80 17.23 3.28
CA GLY A 321 -23.92 17.71 2.49
C GLY A 321 -23.68 19.06 1.79
N GLN A 322 -22.45 19.60 1.81
CA GLN A 322 -22.10 20.86 1.14
C GLN A 322 -21.78 20.61 -0.35
N LEU A 323 -22.74 20.04 -1.07
CA LEU A 323 -22.52 19.49 -2.40
C LEU A 323 -22.16 20.54 -3.46
N GLU A 324 -22.80 21.72 -3.41
CA GLU A 324 -22.51 22.82 -4.32
C GLU A 324 -21.08 23.33 -4.10
N ARG A 325 -20.66 23.48 -2.85
CA ARG A 325 -19.29 23.88 -2.51
C ARG A 325 -18.28 22.83 -2.96
N ALA A 326 -18.59 21.54 -2.78
CA ALA A 326 -17.75 20.45 -3.27
C ALA A 326 -17.62 20.49 -4.80
N PHE A 327 -18.71 20.77 -5.53
CA PHE A 327 -18.68 20.91 -6.98
C PHE A 327 -17.86 22.12 -7.45
N GLU A 328 -17.93 23.26 -6.76
CA GLU A 328 -17.08 24.42 -7.05
C GLU A 328 -15.60 24.12 -6.81
N VAL A 329 -15.26 23.36 -5.76
CA VAL A 329 -13.88 22.90 -5.53
C VAL A 329 -13.37 22.10 -6.73
N VAL A 330 -14.17 21.16 -7.24
CA VAL A 330 -13.78 20.36 -8.43
C VAL A 330 -13.54 21.23 -9.65
N LYS A 331 -14.40 22.23 -9.91
CA LYS A 331 -14.21 23.17 -11.03
C LYS A 331 -12.95 24.03 -10.89
N SER A 332 -12.53 24.31 -9.67
CA SER A 332 -11.34 25.13 -9.38
C SER A 332 -10.02 24.35 -9.44
N MET A 333 -10.06 23.04 -9.70
CA MET A 333 -8.86 22.20 -9.77
C MET A 333 -7.92 22.66 -10.88
N ARG A 334 -6.61 22.66 -10.58
CA ARG A 334 -5.54 22.98 -11.54
C ARG A 334 -5.11 21.78 -12.40
N MET A 335 -5.75 20.65 -12.20
CA MET A 335 -5.53 19.38 -12.90
C MET A 335 -6.88 18.74 -13.22
N GLU A 336 -6.88 17.80 -14.17
CA GLU A 336 -8.07 17.04 -14.50
C GLU A 336 -8.52 16.17 -13.31
N PRO A 337 -9.80 16.26 -12.88
CA PRO A 337 -10.30 15.41 -11.81
C PRO A 337 -10.40 13.95 -12.26
N ASP A 338 -9.93 13.03 -11.42
CA ASP A 338 -9.97 11.60 -11.70
C ASP A 338 -11.32 10.96 -11.32
N VAL A 339 -11.43 9.65 -11.59
CA VAL A 339 -12.60 8.84 -11.27
C VAL A 339 -12.93 8.85 -9.78
N VAL A 340 -11.92 8.99 -8.90
CA VAL A 340 -12.11 8.94 -7.45
C VAL A 340 -12.83 10.20 -6.97
N VAL A 341 -12.41 11.38 -7.42
CA VAL A 341 -13.03 12.67 -7.09
C VAL A 341 -14.50 12.71 -7.53
N TRP A 342 -14.76 12.35 -8.80
CA TRP A 342 -16.13 12.34 -9.32
C TRP A 342 -17.03 11.32 -8.61
N ARG A 343 -16.50 10.13 -8.30
CA ARG A 343 -17.23 9.10 -7.56
C ARG A 343 -17.58 9.55 -6.15
N ALA A 344 -16.66 10.22 -5.45
CA ALA A 344 -16.92 10.75 -4.11
C ALA A 344 -18.09 11.76 -4.13
N LEU A 345 -18.05 12.71 -5.07
CA LEU A 345 -19.10 13.74 -5.20
C LEU A 345 -20.47 13.15 -5.57
N LEU A 346 -20.52 12.20 -6.51
CA LEU A 346 -21.77 11.57 -6.91
C LEU A 346 -22.33 10.63 -5.84
N SER A 347 -21.46 9.93 -5.11
CA SER A 347 -21.87 9.17 -3.93
C SER A 347 -22.52 10.09 -2.89
N ALA A 348 -21.94 11.27 -2.66
CA ALA A 348 -22.54 12.27 -1.77
C ALA A 348 -23.89 12.78 -2.30
N CYS A 349 -24.03 13.07 -3.59
CA CYS A 349 -25.33 13.41 -4.19
C CYS A 349 -26.38 12.32 -3.97
N ARG A 350 -26.01 11.04 -4.09
CA ARG A 350 -26.90 9.90 -3.80
C ARG A 350 -27.32 9.88 -2.34
N ILE A 351 -26.36 9.97 -1.41
CA ILE A 351 -26.61 9.94 0.04
C ILE A 351 -27.56 11.07 0.47
N HIS A 352 -27.36 12.27 -0.08
CA HIS A 352 -28.18 13.45 0.23
C HIS A 352 -29.39 13.63 -0.70
N GLY A 353 -29.65 12.70 -1.62
CA GLY A 353 -30.81 12.75 -2.53
C GLY A 353 -30.80 13.89 -3.56
N ASN A 354 -29.66 14.53 -3.83
CA ASN A 354 -29.55 15.64 -4.77
C ASN A 354 -29.35 15.15 -6.22
N VAL A 355 -30.41 14.60 -6.80
CA VAL A 355 -30.42 14.07 -8.18
C VAL A 355 -30.14 15.18 -9.21
N GLY A 356 -30.58 16.41 -8.93
CA GLY A 356 -30.38 17.55 -9.83
C GLY A 356 -28.90 17.89 -10.04
N LEU A 357 -28.11 17.96 -8.96
CA LEU A 357 -26.68 18.17 -9.06
C LEU A 357 -25.98 16.95 -9.69
N ALA A 358 -26.40 15.73 -9.36
CA ALA A 358 -25.86 14.52 -9.97
C ALA A 358 -26.00 14.54 -11.51
N GLN A 359 -27.16 14.97 -12.02
CA GLN A 359 -27.37 15.10 -13.46
C GLN A 359 -26.52 16.22 -14.08
N LYS A 360 -26.31 17.34 -13.37
CA LYS A 360 -25.40 18.41 -13.82
C LYS A 360 -23.96 17.90 -13.95
N ILE A 361 -23.49 17.12 -12.97
CA ILE A 361 -22.15 16.52 -12.99
C ILE A 361 -22.01 15.57 -14.19
N ILE A 362 -22.99 14.68 -14.39
CA ILE A 362 -22.99 13.75 -15.54
C ILE A 362 -22.95 14.50 -16.86
N ASN A 363 -23.77 15.55 -17.02
CA ASN A 363 -23.80 16.34 -18.24
C ASN A 363 -22.47 17.07 -18.47
N HIS A 364 -21.86 17.59 -17.39
CA HIS A 364 -20.55 18.23 -17.46
C HIS A 364 -19.46 17.25 -17.92
N ILE A 365 -19.44 16.04 -17.38
CA ILE A 365 -18.47 15.00 -17.75
C ILE A 365 -18.72 14.50 -19.18
N ALA A 366 -19.97 14.34 -19.61
CA ALA A 366 -20.31 13.93 -20.97
C ALA A 366 -19.90 14.97 -22.03
N GLN A 367 -19.67 16.22 -21.64
CA GLN A 367 -19.16 17.28 -22.51
C GLN A 367 -17.63 17.31 -22.59
N LEU A 368 -16.92 16.61 -21.68
CA LEU A 368 -15.47 16.43 -21.77
C LEU A 368 -15.18 15.32 -22.80
N ASP A 369 -14.21 15.57 -23.70
CA ASP A 369 -13.99 14.82 -24.95
C ASP A 369 -14.08 13.27 -24.83
N PRO A 370 -14.99 12.62 -25.58
CA PRO A 370 -15.11 11.15 -25.60
C PRO A 370 -13.91 10.40 -26.20
N SER A 371 -12.93 11.08 -26.83
CA SER A 371 -11.76 10.45 -27.45
C SER A 371 -10.81 9.75 -26.46
N HIS A 372 -10.89 10.09 -25.17
CA HIS A 372 -10.11 9.48 -24.11
C HIS A 372 -10.89 8.29 -23.55
N GLY A 373 -10.51 7.05 -23.90
CA GLY A 373 -11.21 5.81 -23.53
C GLY A 373 -11.55 5.60 -22.04
N GLY A 374 -11.01 6.43 -21.13
CA GLY A 374 -11.39 6.48 -19.71
C GLY A 374 -12.70 7.22 -19.41
N GLY A 375 -13.16 8.15 -20.27
CA GLY A 375 -14.38 8.93 -20.06
C GLY A 375 -15.66 8.08 -20.07
N TYR A 376 -15.69 7.05 -20.92
CA TYR A 376 -16.80 6.09 -20.98
C TYR A 376 -16.87 5.18 -19.75
N VAL A 377 -15.71 4.69 -19.26
CA VAL A 377 -15.63 3.87 -18.03
C VAL A 377 -16.01 4.70 -16.81
N LEU A 378 -15.57 5.96 -16.76
CA LEU A 378 -16.01 6.92 -15.76
C LEU A 378 -17.53 7.05 -15.81
N LEU A 379 -18.11 7.49 -16.92
CA LEU A 379 -19.54 7.74 -17.06
C LEU A 379 -20.40 6.47 -16.80
N SER A 380 -19.93 5.29 -17.21
CA SER A 380 -20.57 4.00 -16.90
C SER A 380 -20.60 3.72 -15.39
N ASN A 381 -19.46 3.89 -14.70
CA ASN A 381 -19.39 3.76 -13.24
C ASN A 381 -20.24 4.83 -12.52
N LEU A 382 -20.38 6.01 -13.10
CA LEU A 382 -21.21 7.09 -12.56
C LEU A 382 -22.70 6.79 -12.71
N TYR A 383 -23.16 6.33 -13.87
CA TYR A 383 -24.55 5.87 -14.06
C TYR A 383 -24.88 4.70 -13.14
N ALA A 384 -23.93 3.77 -12.96
CA ALA A 384 -24.05 2.68 -11.99
C ALA A 384 -24.20 3.21 -10.55
N SER A 385 -23.42 4.23 -10.17
CA SER A 385 -23.53 4.86 -8.84
C SER A 385 -24.88 5.56 -8.58
N LEU A 386 -25.63 5.90 -9.63
CA LEU A 386 -26.97 6.49 -9.54
C LEU A 386 -28.11 5.50 -9.83
N GLY A 387 -27.79 4.22 -10.09
CA GLY A 387 -28.79 3.19 -10.42
C GLY A 387 -29.45 3.34 -11.79
N GLN A 388 -28.86 4.10 -12.73
CA GLN A 388 -29.40 4.32 -14.08
C GLN A 388 -28.91 3.23 -15.06
N TRP A 389 -29.39 1.99 -14.88
CA TRP A 389 -28.86 0.79 -15.57
C TRP A 389 -29.09 0.75 -17.07
N ASP A 390 -30.23 1.25 -17.55
CA ASP A 390 -30.52 1.30 -19.00
C ASP A 390 -29.40 2.03 -19.77
N LYS A 391 -28.85 3.08 -19.15
CA LYS A 391 -27.72 3.84 -19.69
C LYS A 391 -26.40 3.08 -19.55
N VAL A 392 -26.17 2.38 -18.43
CA VAL A 392 -24.97 1.55 -18.23
C VAL A 392 -24.89 0.43 -19.29
N VAL A 393 -26.00 -0.27 -19.52
CA VAL A 393 -26.10 -1.35 -20.51
C VAL A 393 -25.83 -0.79 -21.90
N GLY A 394 -26.52 0.29 -22.29
CA GLY A 394 -26.28 0.95 -23.58
C GLY A 394 -24.82 1.37 -23.80
N MET A 395 -24.15 1.86 -22.75
CA MET A 395 -22.73 2.20 -22.81
C MET A 395 -21.84 0.96 -22.96
N ARG A 396 -22.10 -0.13 -22.22
CA ARG A 396 -21.31 -1.38 -22.31
C ARG A 396 -21.48 -2.06 -23.67
N THR A 397 -22.68 -2.05 -24.26
CA THR A 397 -22.93 -2.59 -25.62
C THR A 397 -22.14 -1.82 -26.69
N SER A 398 -22.00 -0.50 -26.53
CA SER A 398 -21.24 0.34 -27.46
C SER A 398 -19.70 0.17 -27.39
N MET A 399 -19.17 -0.47 -26.33
CA MET A 399 -17.74 -0.59 -26.06
C MET A 399 -17.09 -1.89 -26.56
N GLY A 400 -17.88 -2.88 -26.97
CA GLY A 400 -17.38 -4.26 -27.09
C GLY A 400 -16.96 -4.81 -25.71
N GLU A 401 -16.88 -6.13 -25.56
CA GLU A 401 -16.43 -6.77 -24.32
C GLU A 401 -14.93 -6.47 -24.09
N ARG A 402 -14.62 -5.28 -23.56
CA ARG A 402 -13.33 -5.02 -22.92
C ARG A 402 -13.53 -5.21 -21.43
N GLU A 403 -13.07 -6.35 -20.93
CA GLU A 403 -12.96 -6.61 -19.50
C GLU A 403 -12.14 -5.50 -18.84
N VAL A 404 -12.79 -4.69 -18.01
CA VAL A 404 -12.08 -3.85 -17.05
C VAL A 404 -11.64 -4.80 -15.95
N GLU A 405 -10.35 -5.11 -15.89
CA GLU A 405 -9.74 -5.84 -14.77
C GLU A 405 -9.94 -5.06 -13.47
N SER A 406 -11.08 -5.25 -12.81
CA SER A 406 -11.26 -4.81 -11.43
C SER A 406 -10.72 -5.90 -10.51
N SER A 407 -9.74 -5.58 -9.67
CA SER A 407 -9.27 -6.50 -8.64
C SER A 407 -10.47 -6.94 -7.78
N PRO A 408 -10.71 -8.26 -7.62
CA PRO A 408 -11.84 -8.74 -6.85
C PRO A 408 -11.76 -8.26 -5.40
N GLY A 409 -12.94 -8.05 -4.79
CA GLY A 409 -13.02 -7.70 -3.38
C GLY A 409 -12.49 -8.85 -2.52
N CYS A 410 -11.44 -8.58 -1.76
CA CYS A 410 -10.75 -9.56 -0.92
C CYS A 410 -10.75 -9.13 0.54
N SER A 411 -11.06 -10.08 1.43
CA SER A 411 -11.04 -9.88 2.87
C SER A 411 -10.06 -10.83 3.54
N TRP A 412 -9.31 -10.34 4.53
CA TRP A 412 -8.40 -11.14 5.35
C TRP A 412 -8.83 -11.14 6.81
N ILE A 413 -8.62 -12.26 7.49
CA ILE A 413 -8.83 -12.42 8.94
C ILE A 413 -7.68 -13.25 9.53
N GLU A 414 -7.20 -12.83 10.70
CA GLU A 414 -6.21 -13.58 11.48
C GLU A 414 -6.94 -14.41 12.56
N VAL A 415 -6.76 -15.73 12.54
CA VAL A 415 -7.26 -16.66 13.57
C VAL A 415 -6.12 -17.61 13.95
N ASP A 416 -5.86 -17.76 15.25
CA ASP A 416 -4.79 -18.61 15.79
C ASP A 416 -3.39 -18.35 15.19
N GLY A 417 -3.12 -17.10 14.82
CA GLY A 417 -1.86 -16.67 14.21
C GLY A 417 -1.73 -16.99 12.71
N TYR A 418 -2.76 -17.54 12.08
CA TYR A 418 -2.82 -17.79 10.64
C TYR A 418 -3.72 -16.78 9.94
N ILE A 419 -3.29 -16.35 8.76
CA ILE A 419 -4.04 -15.40 7.94
C ILE A 419 -4.86 -16.19 6.91
N HIS A 420 -6.17 -15.98 6.95
CA HIS A 420 -7.13 -16.58 6.03
C HIS A 420 -7.61 -15.52 5.06
N GLU A 421 -7.56 -15.85 3.77
CA GLU A 421 -7.98 -14.99 2.66
C GLU A 421 -9.34 -15.46 2.13
N PHE A 422 -10.22 -14.50 1.81
CA PHE A 422 -11.54 -14.74 1.24
C PHE A 422 -11.78 -13.88 0.01
N LEU A 423 -12.08 -14.52 -1.12
CA LEU A 423 -12.53 -13.88 -2.35
C LEU A 423 -14.04 -14.07 -2.54
N ALA A 424 -14.72 -13.11 -3.18
CA ALA A 424 -16.17 -13.17 -3.41
C ALA A 424 -16.62 -14.36 -4.30
N ALA A 425 -15.69 -15.09 -4.91
CA ALA A 425 -15.93 -16.31 -5.69
C ALA A 425 -15.01 -17.47 -5.28
N ASP A 426 -14.48 -17.43 -4.06
CA ASP A 426 -13.49 -18.39 -3.59
C ASP A 426 -14.04 -19.83 -3.59
N ARG A 427 -13.20 -20.76 -4.05
CA ARG A 427 -13.48 -22.21 -4.06
C ARG A 427 -12.39 -23.01 -3.34
N LEU A 428 -11.35 -22.35 -2.82
CA LEU A 428 -10.10 -22.98 -2.41
C LEU A 428 -9.90 -23.03 -0.90
N HIS A 429 -10.73 -22.35 -0.11
CA HIS A 429 -10.61 -22.40 1.35
C HIS A 429 -10.92 -23.81 1.90
N PRO A 430 -10.06 -24.43 2.74
CA PRO A 430 -10.26 -25.80 3.22
C PRO A 430 -11.59 -26.06 3.94
N GLN A 431 -12.10 -25.06 4.65
CA GLN A 431 -13.37 -25.11 5.40
C GLN A 431 -14.55 -24.44 4.69
N LEU A 432 -14.51 -24.30 3.36
CA LEU A 432 -15.52 -23.51 2.63
C LEU A 432 -16.95 -23.99 2.88
N VAL A 433 -17.15 -25.31 2.97
CA VAL A 433 -18.47 -25.92 3.19
C VAL A 433 -19.02 -25.54 4.57
N GLU A 434 -18.22 -25.61 5.63
CA GLU A 434 -18.65 -25.20 6.97
C GLU A 434 -18.90 -23.69 7.05
N ILE A 435 -18.06 -22.89 6.41
CA ILE A 435 -18.21 -21.42 6.37
C ILE A 435 -19.51 -21.03 5.67
N HIS A 436 -19.80 -21.64 4.52
CA HIS A 436 -21.03 -21.39 3.78
C HIS A 436 -22.26 -21.76 4.61
N LYS A 437 -22.25 -22.92 5.25
CA LYS A 437 -23.32 -23.35 6.15
C LYS A 437 -23.49 -22.38 7.31
N LYS A 438 -22.38 -21.94 7.93
CA LYS A 438 -22.41 -20.99 9.04
C LYS A 438 -22.93 -19.63 8.60
N LEU A 439 -22.53 -19.16 7.43
CA LEU A 439 -23.01 -17.90 6.87
C LEU A 439 -24.52 -17.95 6.61
N SER A 440 -25.04 -19.04 6.04
CA SER A 440 -26.50 -19.19 5.87
C SER A 440 -27.25 -19.19 7.20
N GLU A 441 -26.71 -19.82 8.25
CA GLU A 441 -27.28 -19.76 9.61
C GLU A 441 -27.29 -18.33 10.15
N VAL A 442 -26.16 -17.62 10.02
CA VAL A 442 -25.99 -16.23 10.49
C VAL A 442 -26.97 -15.31 9.78
N LEU A 443 -27.03 -15.33 8.45
CA LEU A 443 -27.93 -14.49 7.65
C LEU A 443 -29.39 -14.79 7.98
N LYS A 444 -29.76 -16.07 8.14
CA LYS A 444 -31.12 -16.45 8.54
C LYS A 444 -31.50 -15.89 9.91
N ARG A 445 -30.61 -15.95 10.91
CA ARG A 445 -30.85 -15.41 12.26
C ARG A 445 -31.08 -13.90 12.25
N ILE A 446 -30.18 -13.15 11.60
CA ILE A 446 -30.29 -11.68 11.56
C ILE A 446 -31.53 -11.21 10.78
N SER A 447 -31.99 -11.98 9.79
CA SER A 447 -33.23 -11.69 9.06
C SER A 447 -34.49 -11.99 9.88
N ILE A 448 -34.52 -13.11 10.62
CA ILE A 448 -35.69 -13.47 11.46
C ILE A 448 -35.93 -12.45 12.57
N GLU A 449 -34.85 -11.92 13.16
CA GLU A 449 -34.95 -10.90 14.21
C GLU A 449 -35.29 -9.49 13.67
N GLY A 450 -35.44 -9.35 12.35
CA GLY A 450 -35.84 -8.10 11.70
C GLY A 450 -34.74 -7.04 11.62
N TYR A 451 -33.50 -7.39 11.97
CA TYR A 451 -32.37 -6.46 12.00
C TYR A 451 -31.67 -6.28 10.65
N TYR A 452 -31.94 -7.14 9.66
CA TYR A 452 -31.28 -7.10 8.37
C TYR A 452 -32.19 -7.56 7.23
N VAL A 453 -32.15 -6.82 6.13
CA VAL A 453 -32.75 -7.19 4.84
C VAL A 453 -31.66 -7.03 3.78
N PRO A 454 -31.34 -8.07 2.99
CA PRO A 454 -30.37 -7.97 1.91
C PRO A 454 -30.71 -6.83 0.95
N ASN A 455 -29.73 -5.96 0.69
CA ASN A 455 -29.92 -4.86 -0.25
C ASN A 455 -29.60 -5.33 -1.68
N THR A 456 -30.56 -5.99 -2.34
CA THR A 456 -30.43 -6.52 -3.72
C THR A 456 -30.14 -5.44 -4.76
N LYS A 457 -30.43 -4.16 -4.46
CA LYS A 457 -30.13 -3.02 -5.34
C LYS A 457 -28.62 -2.81 -5.57
N GLN A 458 -27.76 -3.50 -4.81
CA GLN A 458 -26.30 -3.48 -4.99
C GLN A 458 -25.79 -4.53 -5.97
N VAL A 459 -26.64 -5.46 -6.46
CA VAL A 459 -26.25 -6.41 -7.49
C VAL A 459 -26.47 -5.82 -8.87
N LEU A 460 -25.37 -5.67 -9.59
CA LEU A 460 -25.27 -4.90 -10.82
C LEU A 460 -25.47 -5.78 -12.07
N PHE A 461 -26.11 -6.94 -11.92
CA PHE A 461 -26.40 -7.91 -12.97
C PHE A 461 -27.91 -8.12 -13.10
N ASP A 462 -28.39 -8.31 -14.33
CA ASP A 462 -29.78 -8.64 -14.64
C ASP A 462 -30.03 -10.12 -14.28
N LEU A 463 -30.28 -10.33 -12.99
CA LEU A 463 -30.49 -11.62 -12.34
C LEU A 463 -31.87 -11.62 -11.69
N SER A 464 -32.41 -12.81 -11.41
CA SER A 464 -33.62 -12.92 -10.60
C SER A 464 -33.38 -12.29 -9.21
N GLU A 465 -34.42 -11.82 -8.51
CA GLU A 465 -34.21 -11.26 -7.16
C GLU A 465 -33.59 -12.29 -6.20
N GLU A 466 -33.89 -13.58 -6.36
CA GLU A 466 -33.24 -14.68 -5.62
C GLU A 466 -31.73 -14.78 -5.92
N ASP A 467 -31.35 -14.68 -7.19
CA ASP A 467 -29.94 -14.69 -7.62
C ASP A 467 -29.19 -13.42 -7.16
N LYS A 468 -29.87 -12.27 -7.05
CA LYS A 468 -29.30 -11.03 -6.50
C LYS A 468 -29.10 -11.15 -4.98
N GLU A 469 -30.08 -11.69 -4.26
CA GLU A 469 -29.93 -11.97 -2.83
C GLU A 469 -28.76 -12.93 -2.59
N GLN A 470 -28.61 -13.94 -3.45
CA GLN A 470 -27.49 -14.86 -3.41
C GLN A 470 -26.17 -14.13 -3.66
N ALA A 471 -26.03 -13.33 -4.72
CA ALA A 471 -24.79 -12.61 -5.03
C ALA A 471 -24.31 -11.68 -3.88
N VAL A 472 -25.23 -11.00 -3.19
CA VAL A 472 -24.91 -10.13 -2.02
C VAL A 472 -24.57 -10.93 -0.77
N SER A 473 -25.08 -12.15 -0.67
CA SER A 473 -24.85 -13.01 0.50
C SER A 473 -23.39 -13.48 0.58
N TRP A 474 -22.70 -13.68 -0.54
CA TRP A 474 -21.34 -14.26 -0.59
C TRP A 474 -20.21 -13.23 -0.67
N HIS A 475 -20.44 -12.00 -0.20
CA HIS A 475 -19.35 -11.02 -0.10
C HIS A 475 -18.24 -11.51 0.83
N SER A 476 -16.98 -11.23 0.48
CA SER A 476 -15.82 -11.73 1.23
C SER A 476 -15.78 -11.28 2.69
N GLU A 477 -16.33 -10.12 3.01
CA GLU A 477 -16.55 -9.64 4.38
C GLU A 477 -17.45 -10.60 5.18
N LYS A 478 -18.56 -11.05 4.59
CA LYS A 478 -19.53 -11.95 5.22
C LYS A 478 -18.96 -13.36 5.41
N LEU A 479 -18.17 -13.84 4.44
CA LEU A 479 -17.42 -15.09 4.57
C LEU A 479 -16.41 -15.01 5.72
N ALA A 480 -15.64 -13.91 5.80
CA ALA A 480 -14.65 -13.70 6.85
C ALA A 480 -15.29 -13.64 8.26
N VAL A 481 -16.43 -12.96 8.43
CA VAL A 481 -17.11 -12.93 9.75
C VAL A 481 -17.72 -14.28 10.10
N ALA A 482 -18.27 -15.03 9.14
CA ALA A 482 -18.79 -16.37 9.38
C ALA A 482 -17.67 -17.33 9.81
N PHE A 483 -16.51 -17.26 9.15
CA PHE A 483 -15.30 -17.99 9.56
C PHE A 483 -14.83 -17.58 10.96
N GLY A 484 -14.80 -16.27 11.25
CA GLY A 484 -14.45 -15.77 12.57
C GLY A 484 -15.40 -16.28 13.67
N LEU A 485 -16.71 -16.29 13.42
CA LEU A 485 -17.70 -16.84 14.35
C LEU A 485 -17.59 -18.36 14.54
N LEU A 486 -17.10 -19.08 13.52
CA LEU A 486 -16.92 -20.52 13.56
C LEU A 486 -15.67 -20.94 14.35
N ASN A 487 -14.56 -20.22 14.16
CA ASN A 487 -13.24 -20.65 14.61
C ASN A 487 -12.66 -19.82 15.77
N SER A 488 -13.29 -18.72 16.19
CA SER A 488 -12.82 -17.93 17.34
C SER A 488 -13.57 -18.26 18.63
N VAL A 489 -12.87 -18.16 19.77
CA VAL A 489 -13.46 -18.31 21.10
C VAL A 489 -14.50 -17.19 21.33
N GLU A 490 -15.67 -17.55 21.86
CA GLU A 490 -16.72 -16.61 22.24
C GLU A 490 -16.16 -15.41 23.03
N GLY A 491 -16.57 -14.20 22.66
CA GLY A 491 -16.09 -12.96 23.28
C GLY A 491 -14.83 -12.32 22.65
N THR A 492 -13.96 -13.06 21.93
CA THR A 492 -12.74 -12.52 21.24
C THR A 492 -13.00 -11.64 20.00
N PRO A 493 -12.80 -10.32 19.96
CA PRO A 493 -13.23 -9.49 18.81
C PRO A 493 -12.77 -10.01 17.43
N ILE A 494 -13.68 -10.03 16.45
CA ILE A 494 -13.38 -10.49 15.08
C ILE A 494 -12.78 -9.31 14.31
N ARG A 495 -11.58 -9.48 13.73
CA ARG A 495 -10.87 -8.43 12.98
C ARG A 495 -10.76 -8.79 11.51
N ILE A 496 -11.27 -7.94 10.63
CA ILE A 496 -11.30 -8.18 9.19
C ILE A 496 -10.63 -6.99 8.49
N VAL A 497 -9.76 -7.27 7.52
CA VAL A 497 -9.22 -6.27 6.61
C VAL A 497 -9.85 -6.46 5.24
N LYS A 498 -10.29 -5.38 4.60
CA LYS A 498 -10.85 -5.35 3.25
C LYS A 498 -10.01 -4.44 2.34
N ASN A 499 -9.71 -4.89 1.12
CA ASN A 499 -8.97 -4.10 0.13
C ASN A 499 -9.79 -2.97 -0.52
N LEU A 500 -11.13 -3.08 -0.49
CA LEU A 500 -12.09 -2.11 -0.99
C LEU A 500 -12.82 -1.40 0.16
N ARG A 501 -13.59 -0.35 -0.15
CA ARG A 501 -14.53 0.24 0.81
C ARG A 501 -15.64 -0.76 1.10
N ILE A 502 -16.05 -0.91 2.35
CA ILE A 502 -17.17 -1.79 2.72
C ILE A 502 -18.44 -1.33 2.00
N CYS A 503 -19.25 -2.24 1.45
CA CYS A 503 -20.52 -1.85 0.84
C CYS A 503 -21.60 -1.64 1.90
N GLU A 504 -22.65 -0.89 1.56
CA GLU A 504 -23.73 -0.54 2.50
C GLU A 504 -24.49 -1.76 3.00
N ASP A 505 -24.57 -2.82 2.19
CA ASP A 505 -25.17 -4.09 2.61
C ASP A 505 -24.31 -4.80 3.66
N CYS A 506 -23.00 -4.95 3.40
CA CYS A 506 -22.08 -5.56 4.35
C CYS A 506 -21.99 -4.75 5.64
N HIS A 507 -21.97 -3.42 5.56
CA HIS A 507 -22.00 -2.55 6.74
C HIS A 507 -23.25 -2.80 7.60
N SER A 508 -24.43 -2.91 6.96
CA SER A 508 -25.70 -3.20 7.65
C SER A 508 -25.71 -4.62 8.23
N ALA A 509 -25.20 -5.60 7.49
CA ALA A 509 -25.06 -6.97 7.97
C ALA A 509 -24.14 -7.04 9.19
N MET A 510 -22.99 -6.36 9.19
CA MET A 510 -22.07 -6.36 10.34
C MET A 510 -22.69 -5.72 11.57
N LYS A 511 -23.47 -4.64 11.42
CA LYS A 511 -24.28 -4.07 12.52
C LYS A 511 -25.21 -5.14 13.09
N ALA A 512 -26.04 -5.77 12.25
CA ALA A 512 -26.98 -6.80 12.68
C ALA A 512 -26.29 -8.01 13.35
N ILE A 513 -25.20 -8.52 12.77
CA ILE A 513 -24.43 -9.64 13.32
C ILE A 513 -23.85 -9.27 14.68
N SER A 514 -23.28 -8.06 14.84
CA SER A 514 -22.72 -7.62 16.13
C SER A 514 -23.76 -7.60 17.26
N ASN A 515 -25.00 -7.26 16.93
CA ASN A 515 -26.13 -7.26 17.87
C ASN A 515 -26.56 -8.70 18.22
N VAL A 516 -26.89 -9.49 17.20
CA VAL A 516 -27.48 -10.82 17.36
C VAL A 516 -26.51 -11.82 17.98
N PHE A 517 -25.22 -11.72 17.66
CA PHE A 517 -24.18 -12.61 18.17
C PHE A 517 -23.40 -12.02 19.34
N CYS A 518 -23.76 -10.82 19.82
CA CYS A 518 -23.08 -10.11 20.92
C CYS A 518 -21.56 -10.07 20.71
N ARG A 519 -21.15 -9.77 19.48
CA ARG A 519 -19.77 -9.90 19.00
C ARG A 519 -19.26 -8.55 18.54
N GLU A 520 -18.14 -8.10 19.09
CA GLU A 520 -17.43 -6.97 18.52
C GLU A 520 -16.76 -7.40 17.20
N ILE A 521 -17.06 -6.68 16.12
CA ILE A 521 -16.50 -6.91 14.80
C ILE A 521 -15.78 -5.62 14.38
N VAL A 522 -14.51 -5.72 14.04
CA VAL A 522 -13.68 -4.61 13.60
C VAL A 522 -13.35 -4.85 12.14
N VAL A 523 -13.81 -3.98 11.24
CA VAL A 523 -13.49 -4.04 9.81
C VAL A 523 -12.64 -2.83 9.44
N ARG A 524 -11.39 -3.06 9.02
CA ARG A 524 -10.59 -2.04 8.33
C ARG A 524 -10.87 -2.15 6.84
N ASP A 525 -11.52 -1.14 6.28
CA ASP A 525 -11.64 -1.02 4.83
C ASP A 525 -10.44 -0.23 4.24
N ARG A 526 -10.49 0.12 2.95
CA ARG A 526 -9.41 0.88 2.30
C ARG A 526 -9.16 2.26 2.92
N SER A 527 -10.14 2.84 3.60
CA SER A 527 -10.15 4.23 4.06
C SER A 527 -10.10 4.35 5.58
N ARG A 528 -10.79 3.48 6.32
CA ARG A 528 -11.02 3.64 7.76
C ARG A 528 -11.36 2.33 8.47
N PHE A 529 -11.41 2.41 9.79
CA PHE A 529 -12.00 1.40 10.65
C PHE A 529 -13.50 1.62 10.84
N HIS A 530 -14.21 0.50 10.90
CA HIS A 530 -15.58 0.36 11.33
C HIS A 530 -15.62 -0.64 12.48
N THR A 531 -15.92 -0.17 13.69
CA THR A 531 -16.08 -1.04 14.85
C THR A 531 -17.57 -1.21 15.09
N PHE A 532 -18.05 -2.42 14.86
CA PHE A 532 -19.44 -2.81 15.04
C PHE A 532 -19.62 -3.44 16.42
N LYS A 533 -20.53 -2.87 17.21
CA LYS A 533 -20.82 -3.31 18.57
C LYS A 533 -22.27 -3.00 18.90
N ASN A 534 -23.00 -4.01 19.39
CA ASN A 534 -24.40 -3.88 19.81
C ASN A 534 -25.31 -3.23 18.74
N GLY A 535 -25.09 -3.52 17.45
CA GLY A 535 -25.90 -2.97 16.37
C GLY A 535 -25.46 -1.60 15.87
N GLU A 536 -24.49 -0.96 16.51
CA GLU A 536 -23.96 0.35 16.13
C GLU A 536 -22.59 0.22 15.48
N CYS A 537 -22.21 1.21 14.68
CA CYS A 537 -20.88 1.32 14.10
C CYS A 537 -20.19 2.58 14.62
N SER A 538 -18.89 2.52 14.89
CA SER A 538 -18.06 3.68 15.26
C SER A 538 -18.08 4.83 14.25
N CYS A 539 -18.60 4.61 13.04
CA CYS A 539 -18.79 5.64 12.05
C CYS A 539 -20.06 6.49 12.23
N MET A 540 -21.00 6.10 13.08
CA MET A 540 -22.29 6.77 13.26
C MET A 540 -23.04 6.95 11.92
N ASP A 541 -22.90 5.99 11.01
CA ASP A 541 -23.41 6.02 9.63
C ASP A 541 -22.91 7.23 8.79
N TYR A 542 -21.86 7.91 9.26
CA TYR A 542 -21.13 8.96 8.57
C TYR A 542 -19.86 8.37 7.94
N TRP A 543 -20.00 7.67 6.81
CA TRP A 543 -18.88 6.95 6.19
C TRP A 543 -18.81 6.97 4.68
#